data_AF-A0A842WT92-F1
#
_entry.id   AF-A0A842WT92-F1
#
_cell.length_a   1.000
_cell.length_b   1.000
_cell.length_c   1.000
_cell.angle_alpha   90.00
_cell.angle_beta   90.00
_cell.angle_gamma   90.00
#
_symmetry.space_group_name_H-M   'P 1'
#
loop_
_entity.id
_entity.type
_entity.pdbx_description
1 polymer ?
#
loop_
_entity_poly.entity_id
_entity_poly.type
_entity_poly.pdbx_seq_one_letter_code
_entity_poly.pdbx_strand_id
1 'polypeptide(L)'
;VDGSVYDADIVISNADTAHTYMDLIDRKYRKKNKDKRYKKAKYSMSLFMTYFGVKKKYDDMVQHSIVFGPRYKGLIEDIFKKHIVPEDFSTYLHIPTRNDQSLAPAGSEAMYACTPVTNLEGDVDWEEKKDEFRDHILQTLDETVLPGLLDNLAVTSVFTPADYEREFNSYRGSGFQLQPILLQSGSFRPHNRSKDVKGLYLVGAGTHPGAGVPSVIMSADITSQCILEDIEKEKI
;
A
#
# COMPACT_ATOMS: atom_id res chain seq x y z
N VAL A 1 -0.27 4.89 -22.97
CA VAL A 1 -1.49 5.71 -23.17
C VAL A 1 -1.92 5.56 -24.62
N ASP A 2 -3.19 5.28 -24.89
CA ASP A 2 -3.72 4.99 -26.23
C ASP A 2 -4.04 6.25 -27.07
N GLY A 3 -3.88 7.44 -26.49
CA GLY A 3 -4.07 8.73 -27.16
C GLY A 3 -5.51 9.25 -27.13
N SER A 4 -6.44 8.54 -26.50
CA SER A 4 -7.82 9.00 -26.34
C SER A 4 -7.92 10.25 -25.45
N VAL A 5 -8.90 11.11 -25.73
CA VAL A 5 -9.15 12.37 -25.00
C VAL A 5 -10.61 12.40 -24.58
N TYR A 6 -10.83 12.71 -23.30
CA TYR A 6 -12.16 12.84 -22.71
C TYR A 6 -12.24 14.19 -21.98
N ASP A 7 -13.14 15.05 -22.43
CA ASP A 7 -13.43 16.32 -21.77
C ASP A 7 -14.36 16.09 -20.56
N ALA A 8 -14.09 16.79 -19.46
CA ALA A 8 -14.90 16.72 -18.26
C ALA A 8 -14.84 18.04 -17.47
N ASP A 9 -15.99 18.46 -16.93
CA ASP A 9 -16.06 19.63 -16.04
C ASP A 9 -15.46 19.32 -14.65
N ILE A 10 -15.57 18.05 -14.22
CA ILE A 10 -15.10 17.55 -12.93
C ILE A 10 -14.25 16.31 -13.15
N VAL A 11 -13.06 16.31 -12.54
CA VAL A 11 -12.13 15.16 -12.51
C VAL A 11 -11.84 14.79 -11.06
N ILE A 12 -12.04 13.53 -10.71
CA ILE A 12 -11.73 12.98 -9.38
C ILE A 12 -10.56 12.00 -9.52
N SER A 13 -9.40 12.34 -8.99
CA SER A 13 -8.24 11.44 -8.95
C SER A 13 -8.22 10.64 -7.65
N ASN A 14 -8.28 9.31 -7.78
CA ASN A 14 -8.01 8.35 -6.70
C ASN A 14 -6.58 7.77 -6.77
N ALA A 15 -5.74 8.28 -7.65
CA ALA A 15 -4.35 7.86 -7.76
C ALA A 15 -3.52 8.37 -6.57
N ASP A 16 -2.29 7.88 -6.42
CA ASP A 16 -1.31 8.48 -5.53
C ASP A 16 -1.22 9.99 -5.79
N THR A 17 -1.25 10.78 -4.73
CA THR A 17 -1.27 12.25 -4.85
C THR A 17 0.02 12.80 -5.46
N ALA A 18 1.16 12.16 -5.20
CA ALA A 18 2.44 12.50 -5.80
C ALA A 18 2.42 12.17 -7.30
N HIS A 19 1.90 11.00 -7.70
CA HIS A 19 1.73 10.65 -9.12
C HIS A 19 0.80 11.64 -9.85
N THR A 20 -0.37 11.91 -9.26
CA THR A 20 -1.35 12.86 -9.81
C THR A 20 -0.70 14.22 -10.11
N TYR A 21 0.04 14.78 -9.16
CA TYR A 21 0.63 16.10 -9.35
C TYR A 21 1.94 16.10 -10.12
N MET A 22 2.81 15.10 -9.98
CA MET A 22 4.11 15.13 -10.64
C MET A 22 4.05 14.67 -12.09
N ASP A 23 3.17 13.71 -12.40
CA ASP A 23 3.19 12.99 -13.67
C ASP A 23 1.98 13.32 -14.55
N LEU A 24 0.80 13.54 -13.96
CA LEU A 24 -0.45 13.78 -14.73
C LEU A 24 -0.76 15.27 -14.95
N ILE A 25 -0.15 16.18 -14.19
CA ILE A 25 -0.41 17.62 -14.27
C ILE A 25 0.86 18.37 -14.69
N ASP A 26 0.78 19.09 -15.81
CA ASP A 26 1.87 19.94 -16.28
C ASP A 26 2.26 20.96 -15.19
N ARG A 27 3.57 21.11 -14.98
CA ARG A 27 4.19 22.01 -14.02
C ARG A 27 3.62 23.43 -14.03
N LYS A 28 3.21 23.95 -15.20
CA LYS A 28 2.62 25.30 -15.30
C LYS A 28 1.28 25.46 -14.56
N TYR A 29 0.53 24.37 -14.36
CA TYR A 29 -0.78 24.37 -13.70
C TYR A 29 -0.72 24.08 -12.20
N ARG A 30 0.43 23.70 -11.64
CA ARG A 30 0.58 23.28 -10.22
C ARG A 30 1.48 24.20 -9.40
N LYS A 31 0.95 25.38 -9.06
CA LYS A 31 1.67 26.44 -8.33
C LYS A 31 1.89 26.09 -6.85
N LYS A 32 0.97 25.40 -6.19
CA LYS A 32 1.04 25.02 -4.77
C LYS A 32 1.61 23.61 -4.59
N ASN A 33 1.19 22.65 -5.42
CA ASN A 33 1.59 21.25 -5.36
C ASN A 33 2.76 20.94 -6.31
N LYS A 34 3.89 21.61 -6.08
CA LYS A 34 5.13 21.47 -6.87
C LYS A 34 5.84 20.13 -6.57
N ASP A 35 6.66 19.63 -7.50
CA ASP A 35 7.53 18.45 -7.31
C ASP A 35 8.27 18.46 -5.97
N LYS A 36 8.85 19.61 -5.60
CA LYS A 36 9.65 19.76 -4.39
C LYS A 36 8.85 19.41 -3.11
N ARG A 37 7.53 19.58 -3.11
CA ARG A 37 6.66 19.21 -1.97
C ARG A 37 6.67 17.70 -1.79
N TYR A 38 6.40 16.96 -2.87
CA TYR A 38 6.32 15.50 -2.85
C TYR A 38 7.68 14.85 -2.71
N LYS A 39 8.70 15.31 -3.45
CA LYS A 39 10.09 14.81 -3.33
C LYS A 39 10.71 14.99 -1.94
N LYS A 40 10.23 15.95 -1.14
CA LYS A 40 10.69 16.19 0.23
C LYS A 40 9.82 15.53 1.30
N ALA A 41 8.63 15.04 0.93
CA ALA A 41 7.76 14.36 1.86
C ALA A 41 8.38 13.03 2.30
N LYS A 42 8.01 12.57 3.48
CA LYS A 42 8.38 11.25 3.99
C LYS A 42 7.30 10.25 3.60
N TYR A 43 7.71 9.16 2.99
CA TYR A 43 6.82 8.11 2.54
C TYR A 43 6.84 6.96 3.54
N SER A 44 5.75 6.20 3.60
CA SER A 44 5.68 5.02 4.45
C SER A 44 6.68 3.97 3.97
N MET A 45 6.91 2.97 4.82
CA MET A 45 7.44 1.68 4.39
C MET A 45 6.59 1.09 3.24
N SER A 46 7.15 0.09 2.58
CA SER A 46 6.37 -0.75 1.68
C SER A 46 6.05 -2.08 2.36
N LEU A 47 5.36 -2.93 1.63
CA LEU A 47 4.95 -4.26 2.05
C LEU A 47 5.46 -5.26 1.03
N PHE A 48 5.92 -6.40 1.51
CA PHE A 48 6.12 -7.59 0.71
C PHE A 48 5.01 -8.56 1.05
N MET A 49 4.10 -8.77 0.11
CA MET A 49 2.99 -9.70 0.26
C MET A 49 3.41 -11.06 -0.28
N THR A 50 3.29 -12.09 0.55
CA THR A 50 3.41 -13.50 0.13
C THR A 50 2.04 -14.14 0.24
N TYR A 51 1.37 -14.36 -0.88
CA TYR A 51 0.13 -15.13 -0.96
C TYR A 51 0.46 -16.60 -1.19
N PHE A 52 -0.19 -17.50 -0.46
CA PHE A 52 0.05 -18.93 -0.62
C PHE A 52 -1.18 -19.77 -0.28
N GLY A 53 -1.33 -20.86 -1.01
CA GLY A 53 -2.35 -21.88 -0.77
C GLY A 53 -1.70 -23.18 -0.32
N VAL A 54 -2.33 -23.87 0.63
CA VAL A 54 -1.82 -25.12 1.22
C VAL A 54 -2.88 -26.21 1.20
N LYS A 55 -2.46 -27.47 1.02
CA LYS A 55 -3.33 -28.66 0.96
C LYS A 55 -3.67 -29.24 2.34
N LYS A 56 -3.52 -28.43 3.39
CA LYS A 56 -3.67 -28.82 4.80
C LYS A 56 -4.37 -27.69 5.56
N LYS A 57 -5.07 -28.05 6.63
CA LYS A 57 -5.58 -27.10 7.63
C LYS A 57 -4.66 -27.01 8.85
N TYR A 58 -4.51 -25.80 9.37
CA TYR A 58 -3.77 -25.52 10.60
C TYR A 58 -4.73 -25.21 11.74
N ASP A 59 -5.36 -26.24 12.30
CA ASP A 59 -6.50 -26.06 13.22
C ASP A 59 -6.21 -25.23 14.48
N ASP A 60 -4.94 -25.19 14.92
CA ASP A 60 -4.48 -24.38 16.06
C ASP A 60 -4.28 -22.89 15.72
N MET A 61 -4.40 -22.50 14.46
CA MET A 61 -4.21 -21.12 14.01
C MET A 61 -5.52 -20.34 13.98
N VAL A 62 -5.44 -19.08 14.44
CA VAL A 62 -6.53 -18.11 14.35
C VAL A 62 -6.49 -17.36 13.02
N GLN A 63 -7.58 -16.67 12.67
CA GLN A 63 -7.68 -15.92 11.42
C GLN A 63 -6.56 -14.88 11.24
N HIS A 64 -6.19 -14.18 12.31
CA HIS A 64 -5.25 -13.06 12.28
C HIS A 64 -4.12 -13.30 13.29
N SER A 65 -2.88 -13.34 12.83
CA SER A 65 -1.72 -13.55 13.68
C SER A 65 -0.59 -12.59 13.33
N ILE A 66 0.19 -12.21 14.33
CA ILE A 66 1.45 -11.49 14.14
C ILE A 66 2.56 -12.44 14.57
N VAL A 67 3.45 -12.76 13.62
CA VAL A 67 4.66 -13.56 13.86
C VAL A 67 5.79 -12.57 14.09
N PHE A 68 6.29 -12.50 15.33
CA PHE A 68 7.33 -11.56 15.71
C PHE A 68 8.73 -12.10 15.42
N GLY A 69 9.54 -11.26 14.77
CA GLY A 69 10.98 -11.45 14.68
C GLY A 69 11.70 -11.05 15.97
N PRO A 70 13.00 -11.35 16.08
CA PRO A 70 13.77 -11.16 17.30
C PRO A 70 14.05 -9.68 17.64
N ARG A 71 14.01 -8.76 16.67
CA ARG A 71 14.44 -7.36 16.85
C ARG A 71 13.42 -6.33 16.37
N TYR A 72 12.47 -5.93 17.23
CA TYR A 72 11.52 -4.87 16.87
C TYR A 72 12.19 -3.52 16.52
N LYS A 73 13.04 -2.98 17.40
CA LYS A 73 13.65 -1.65 17.20
C LYS A 73 14.63 -1.63 16.02
N GLY A 74 15.39 -2.72 15.85
CA GLY A 74 16.32 -2.88 14.73
C GLY A 74 15.58 -2.88 13.39
N LEU A 75 14.49 -3.67 13.31
CA LEU A 75 13.65 -3.77 12.12
C LEU A 75 13.09 -2.41 11.68
N ILE A 76 12.56 -1.62 12.61
CA ILE A 76 12.03 -0.28 12.31
C ILE A 76 13.14 0.67 11.81
N GLU A 77 14.33 0.60 12.39
CA GLU A 77 15.47 1.41 11.97
C GLU A 77 15.98 1.03 10.58
N ASP A 78 16.07 -0.27 10.30
CA ASP A 78 16.50 -0.82 9.02
C ASP A 78 15.52 -0.39 7.90
N ILE A 79 14.20 -0.46 8.13
CA ILE A 79 13.16 -0.11 7.17
C ILE A 79 13.03 1.41 6.93
N PHE A 80 12.92 2.21 7.99
CA PHE A 80 12.55 3.63 7.86
C PHE A 80 13.73 4.59 7.80
N LYS A 81 14.92 4.19 8.25
CA LYS A 81 16.10 5.07 8.27
C LYS A 81 17.19 4.60 7.32
N LYS A 82 17.52 3.30 7.35
CA LYS A 82 18.60 2.75 6.52
C LYS A 82 18.12 2.38 5.12
N HIS A 83 16.82 2.14 4.95
CA HIS A 83 16.21 1.72 3.69
C HIS A 83 16.84 0.44 3.13
N ILE A 84 17.01 -0.57 3.99
CA ILE A 84 17.56 -1.88 3.62
C ILE A 84 16.51 -2.97 3.85
N VAL A 85 16.63 -4.10 3.14
CA VAL A 85 15.86 -5.31 3.46
C VAL A 85 16.51 -5.96 4.69
N PRO A 86 15.78 -6.10 5.81
CA PRO A 86 16.32 -6.73 7.01
C PRO A 86 16.52 -8.24 6.81
N GLU A 87 17.53 -8.82 7.46
CA GLU A 87 17.78 -10.28 7.47
C GLU A 87 16.73 -11.04 8.29
N ASP A 88 16.14 -10.40 9.30
CA ASP A 88 15.04 -10.92 10.10
C ASP A 88 13.75 -10.13 9.84
N PHE A 89 12.58 -10.71 10.10
CA PHE A 89 11.32 -10.01 9.87
C PHE A 89 10.27 -10.31 10.94
N SER A 90 9.30 -9.41 11.04
CA SER A 90 7.99 -9.72 11.63
C SER A 90 6.97 -9.69 10.52
N THR A 91 6.03 -10.63 10.51
CA THR A 91 5.00 -10.68 9.47
C THR A 91 3.61 -10.84 10.06
N TYR A 92 2.65 -10.22 9.40
CA TYR A 92 1.24 -10.44 9.70
C TYR A 92 0.73 -11.59 8.82
N LEU A 93 0.22 -12.65 9.46
CA LEU A 93 -0.36 -13.81 8.80
C LEU A 93 -1.88 -13.73 8.86
N HIS A 94 -2.53 -13.84 7.70
CA HIS A 94 -3.98 -13.91 7.57
C HIS A 94 -4.41 -15.23 6.97
N ILE A 95 -5.36 -15.90 7.63
CA ILE A 95 -5.98 -17.16 7.20
C ILE A 95 -7.49 -16.92 7.02
N PRO A 96 -7.93 -16.29 5.91
CA PRO A 96 -9.33 -15.92 5.72
C PRO A 96 -10.28 -17.13 5.63
N THR A 97 -9.78 -18.32 5.31
CA THR A 97 -10.55 -19.58 5.29
C THR A 97 -11.14 -19.98 6.63
N ARG A 98 -10.71 -19.33 7.73
CA ARG A 98 -11.32 -19.47 9.05
C ARG A 98 -12.75 -18.94 9.10
N ASN A 99 -13.05 -17.88 8.35
CA ASN A 99 -14.39 -17.29 8.29
C ASN A 99 -15.12 -17.67 7.00
N ASP A 100 -14.40 -17.83 5.88
CA ASP A 100 -15.00 -18.14 4.59
C ASP A 100 -14.28 -19.30 3.91
N GLN A 101 -14.86 -20.50 4.06
CA GLN A 101 -14.33 -21.73 3.49
C GLN A 101 -14.40 -21.76 1.95
N SER A 102 -15.14 -20.84 1.30
CA SER A 102 -15.20 -20.78 -0.17
C SER A 102 -13.91 -20.27 -0.81
N LEU A 103 -13.01 -19.68 -0.02
CA LEU A 103 -11.75 -19.10 -0.49
C LEU A 103 -10.67 -20.15 -0.80
N ALA A 104 -10.90 -21.43 -0.49
CA ALA A 104 -9.99 -22.51 -0.83
C ALA A 104 -10.75 -23.82 -1.09
N PRO A 105 -10.16 -24.78 -1.82
CA PRO A 105 -10.72 -26.13 -1.94
C PRO A 105 -10.93 -26.80 -0.58
N ALA A 106 -11.84 -27.78 -0.52
CA ALA A 106 -12.08 -28.55 0.70
C ALA A 106 -10.78 -29.19 1.23
N GLY A 107 -10.52 -29.03 2.52
CA GLY A 107 -9.30 -29.51 3.18
C GLY A 107 -8.05 -28.64 2.98
N SER A 108 -8.16 -27.54 2.22
CA SER A 108 -7.07 -26.60 1.94
C SER A 108 -7.27 -25.27 2.66
N GLU A 109 -6.23 -24.45 2.73
CA GLU A 109 -6.30 -23.07 3.21
C GLU A 109 -5.65 -22.09 2.21
N ALA A 110 -6.24 -20.90 2.12
CA ALA A 110 -5.65 -19.76 1.45
C ALA A 110 -5.15 -18.80 2.52
N MET A 111 -3.92 -18.31 2.36
CA MET A 111 -3.24 -17.46 3.34
C MET A 111 -2.47 -16.34 2.66
N TYR A 112 -2.19 -15.28 3.41
CA TYR A 112 -1.09 -14.39 3.05
C TYR A 112 -0.29 -13.94 4.26
N ALA A 113 1.00 -13.74 4.03
CA ALA A 113 1.92 -13.05 4.93
C ALA A 113 2.16 -11.62 4.41
N CYS A 114 1.98 -10.63 5.25
CA CYS A 114 2.22 -9.22 4.97
C CYS A 114 3.44 -8.77 5.79
N THR A 115 4.58 -8.70 5.11
CA THR A 115 5.87 -8.41 5.74
C THR A 115 6.28 -6.96 5.43
N PRO A 116 6.45 -6.09 6.45
CA PRO A 116 6.98 -4.75 6.26
C PRO A 116 8.40 -4.77 5.69
N VAL A 117 8.65 -3.96 4.66
CA VAL A 117 9.96 -3.82 4.01
C VAL A 117 10.23 -2.34 3.70
N THR A 118 11.49 -2.00 3.37
CA THR A 118 11.77 -0.66 2.84
C THR A 118 10.95 -0.40 1.58
N ASN A 119 10.55 0.86 1.39
CA ASN A 119 10.06 1.33 0.10
C ASN A 119 11.24 1.45 -0.91
N LEU A 120 10.95 1.87 -2.14
CA LEU A 120 11.93 2.02 -3.22
C LEU A 120 12.89 3.23 -3.03
N GLU A 121 12.95 3.83 -1.83
CA GLU A 121 14.12 4.64 -1.46
C GLU A 121 15.33 3.77 -1.10
N GLY A 122 15.12 2.48 -0.85
CA GLY A 122 16.18 1.49 -0.71
C GLY A 122 16.68 1.00 -2.07
N ASP A 123 17.97 0.65 -2.14
CA ASP A 123 18.61 0.11 -3.34
C ASP A 123 18.46 -1.42 -3.35
N VAL A 124 17.28 -1.90 -3.76
CA VAL A 124 16.91 -3.31 -3.75
C VAL A 124 16.29 -3.67 -5.09
N ASP A 125 16.92 -4.58 -5.83
CA ASP A 125 16.30 -5.20 -7.00
C ASP A 125 15.31 -6.29 -6.54
N TRP A 126 14.03 -5.96 -6.54
CA TRP A 126 12.98 -6.89 -6.15
C TRP A 126 12.76 -7.99 -7.18
N GLU A 127 13.14 -7.83 -8.45
CA GLU A 127 13.04 -8.91 -9.42
C GLU A 127 14.03 -10.03 -9.10
N GLU A 128 15.24 -9.67 -8.65
CA GLU A 128 16.24 -10.63 -8.20
C GLU A 128 15.97 -11.17 -6.79
N LYS A 129 15.48 -10.32 -5.87
CA LYS A 129 15.37 -10.66 -4.44
C LYS A 129 14.07 -11.36 -4.04
N LYS A 130 12.98 -11.20 -4.79
CA LYS A 130 11.63 -11.62 -4.36
C LYS A 130 11.50 -13.10 -4.04
N ASP A 131 12.12 -13.98 -4.83
CA ASP A 131 11.99 -15.42 -4.64
C ASP A 131 12.75 -15.88 -3.39
N GLU A 132 13.98 -15.39 -3.20
CA GLU A 132 14.76 -15.66 -1.98
C GLU A 132 14.04 -15.16 -0.72
N PHE A 133 13.48 -13.95 -0.76
CA PHE A 133 12.78 -13.38 0.39
C PHE A 133 11.46 -14.10 0.68
N ARG A 134 10.71 -14.48 -0.36
CA ARG A 134 9.52 -15.34 -0.24
C ARG A 134 9.87 -16.66 0.44
N ASP A 135 10.92 -17.33 -0.03
CA ASP A 135 11.31 -18.65 0.47
C ASP A 135 11.81 -18.55 1.91
N HIS A 136 12.52 -17.48 2.27
CA HIS A 136 12.89 -17.20 3.65
C HIS A 136 11.66 -16.99 4.56
N ILE A 137 10.62 -16.29 4.08
CA ILE A 137 9.35 -16.14 4.80
C ILE A 137 8.67 -17.50 5.01
N LEU A 138 8.53 -18.28 3.94
CA LEU A 138 7.86 -19.58 4.00
C LEU A 138 8.62 -20.58 4.88
N GLN A 139 9.95 -20.62 4.79
CA GLN A 139 10.80 -21.45 5.64
C GLN A 139 10.62 -21.09 7.13
N THR A 140 10.65 -19.79 7.46
CA THR A 140 10.46 -19.35 8.84
C THR A 140 9.07 -19.73 9.36
N LEU A 141 8.03 -19.59 8.54
CA LEU A 141 6.68 -19.98 8.92
C LEU A 141 6.58 -21.50 9.12
N ASP A 142 7.21 -22.30 8.27
CA ASP A 142 7.27 -23.76 8.39
C ASP A 142 7.96 -24.20 9.70
N GLU A 143 9.09 -23.60 10.02
CA GLU A 143 9.88 -23.92 11.23
C GLU A 143 9.22 -23.47 12.54
N THR A 144 8.21 -22.58 12.47
CA THR A 144 7.63 -21.95 13.65
C THR A 144 6.13 -22.25 13.80
N VAL A 145 5.29 -21.50 13.09
CA VAL A 145 3.84 -21.43 13.33
C VAL A 145 3.02 -22.31 12.39
N LEU A 146 3.59 -22.77 11.28
CA LEU A 146 2.93 -23.56 10.25
C LEU A 146 3.73 -24.85 9.89
N PRO A 147 4.00 -25.76 10.84
CA PRO A 147 4.78 -26.97 10.59
C PRO A 147 4.24 -27.83 9.43
N GLY A 148 5.13 -28.14 8.47
CA GLY A 148 4.83 -28.87 7.24
C GLY A 148 4.17 -28.01 6.15
N LEU A 149 4.29 -26.68 6.23
CA LEU A 149 3.88 -25.72 5.20
C LEU A 149 4.53 -26.04 3.86
N LEU A 150 5.85 -26.24 3.83
CA LEU A 150 6.56 -26.43 2.56
C LEU A 150 6.13 -27.72 1.86
N ASP A 151 5.89 -28.79 2.62
CA ASP A 151 5.39 -30.08 2.09
C ASP A 151 3.96 -29.98 1.54
N ASN A 152 3.17 -29.03 2.03
CA ASN A 152 1.75 -28.87 1.67
C ASN A 152 1.48 -27.70 0.73
N LEU A 153 2.52 -26.99 0.31
CA LEU A 153 2.41 -25.82 -0.54
C LEU A 153 1.83 -26.20 -1.91
N ALA A 154 0.76 -25.51 -2.31
CA ALA A 154 0.07 -25.75 -3.58
C ALA A 154 0.38 -24.67 -4.61
N VAL A 155 0.34 -23.41 -4.18
CA VAL A 155 0.55 -22.23 -5.02
C VAL A 155 1.17 -21.11 -4.19
N THR A 156 1.97 -20.28 -4.83
CA THR A 156 2.50 -19.04 -4.26
C THR A 156 2.38 -17.90 -5.25
N SER A 157 2.23 -16.69 -4.74
CA SER A 157 2.34 -15.44 -5.49
C SER A 157 2.89 -14.37 -4.58
N VAL A 158 3.66 -13.43 -5.14
CA VAL A 158 4.22 -12.31 -4.39
C VAL A 158 3.74 -10.98 -4.94
N PHE A 159 3.70 -9.96 -4.09
CA PHE A 159 3.49 -8.58 -4.49
C PHE A 159 4.49 -7.71 -3.73
N THR A 160 5.37 -7.05 -4.48
CA THR A 160 6.58 -6.38 -4.02
C THR A 160 6.43 -4.85 -4.05
N PRO A 161 7.36 -4.10 -3.44
CA PRO A 161 7.41 -2.65 -3.58
C PRO A 161 7.46 -2.17 -5.04
N ALA A 162 8.13 -2.90 -5.94
CA ALA A 162 8.17 -2.59 -7.37
C ALA A 162 6.78 -2.76 -8.02
N ASP A 163 6.01 -3.75 -7.60
CA ASP A 163 4.64 -3.96 -8.08
C ASP A 163 3.70 -2.84 -7.59
N TYR A 164 3.88 -2.32 -6.37
CA TYR A 164 3.13 -1.14 -5.91
C TYR A 164 3.34 0.08 -6.81
N GLU A 165 4.58 0.32 -7.23
CA GLU A 165 4.89 1.43 -8.14
C GLU A 165 4.31 1.19 -9.54
N ARG A 166 4.46 -0.03 -10.07
CA ARG A 166 4.02 -0.38 -11.42
C ARG A 166 2.50 -0.47 -11.59
N GLU A 167 1.81 -1.15 -10.67
CA GLU A 167 0.38 -1.47 -10.80
C GLU A 167 -0.51 -0.37 -10.22
N PHE A 168 -0.05 0.32 -9.16
CA PHE A 168 -0.85 1.33 -8.46
C PHE A 168 -0.35 2.77 -8.65
N ASN A 169 0.75 2.96 -9.37
CA ASN A 169 1.46 4.25 -9.46
C ASN A 169 1.77 4.81 -8.06
N SER A 170 1.99 3.93 -7.07
CA SER A 170 2.34 4.34 -5.71
C SER A 170 3.76 4.87 -5.73
N TYR A 171 3.91 6.16 -5.45
CA TYR A 171 5.22 6.80 -5.55
C TYR A 171 6.20 6.15 -4.57
N ARG A 172 7.38 5.79 -5.08
CA ARG A 172 8.43 5.03 -4.37
C ARG A 172 7.97 3.64 -3.90
N GLY A 173 6.95 3.06 -4.52
CA GLY A 173 6.41 1.77 -4.13
C GLY A 173 5.90 1.74 -2.68
N SER A 174 5.48 2.88 -2.13
CA SER A 174 5.07 2.97 -0.72
C SER A 174 3.70 2.33 -0.48
N GLY A 175 3.59 1.49 0.56
CA GLY A 175 2.37 0.72 0.83
C GLY A 175 1.20 1.54 1.36
N PHE A 176 1.49 2.71 1.96
CA PHE A 176 0.49 3.60 2.57
C PHE A 176 0.68 5.07 2.17
N GLN A 177 1.37 5.32 1.05
CA GLN A 177 1.73 6.65 0.54
C GLN A 177 2.53 7.47 1.57
N LEU A 178 1.97 8.54 2.11
CA LEU A 178 2.65 9.42 3.07
C LEU A 178 2.80 8.75 4.44
N GLN A 179 4.01 8.87 5.02
CA GLN A 179 4.27 8.44 6.39
C GLN A 179 3.37 9.24 7.37
N PRO A 180 2.73 8.58 8.35
CA PRO A 180 1.82 9.24 9.30
C PRO A 180 2.58 9.99 10.41
N ILE A 181 3.50 10.88 10.03
CA ILE A 181 4.14 11.82 10.96
C ILE A 181 3.21 13.02 11.20
N LEU A 182 3.40 13.72 12.33
CA LEU A 182 2.52 14.81 12.77
C LEU A 182 2.24 15.85 11.67
N LEU A 183 3.28 16.29 10.96
CA LEU A 183 3.19 17.31 9.90
C LEU A 183 2.72 16.78 8.53
N GLN A 184 2.33 15.50 8.44
CA GLN A 184 1.82 14.87 7.21
C GLN A 184 0.51 14.10 7.44
N SER A 185 -0.14 14.34 8.59
CA SER A 185 -1.36 13.65 9.01
C SER A 185 -2.54 14.61 9.14
N GLY A 186 -3.77 14.07 9.10
CA GLY A 186 -4.99 14.85 9.28
C GLY A 186 -5.08 16.04 8.31
N SER A 187 -5.20 17.25 8.86
CA SER A 187 -5.33 18.49 8.08
C SER A 187 -4.09 18.88 7.26
N PHE A 188 -2.93 18.26 7.50
CA PHE A 188 -1.70 18.54 6.75
C PHE A 188 -1.53 17.66 5.50
N ARG A 189 -2.41 16.65 5.31
CA ARG A 189 -2.47 15.86 4.09
C ARG A 189 -2.90 16.72 2.88
N PRO A 190 -2.59 16.30 1.65
CA PRO A 190 -3.28 16.81 0.47
C PRO A 190 -4.79 16.81 0.68
N HIS A 191 -5.43 17.93 0.36
CA HIS A 191 -6.88 18.10 0.54
C HIS A 191 -7.66 17.65 -0.70
N ASN A 192 -8.90 17.27 -0.46
CA ASN A 192 -9.83 16.73 -1.44
C ASN A 192 -10.15 17.70 -2.60
N ARG A 193 -10.09 19.02 -2.36
CA ARG A 193 -10.25 20.05 -3.40
C ARG A 193 -8.87 20.57 -3.85
N SER A 194 -8.56 20.47 -5.14
CA SER A 194 -7.31 21.04 -5.66
C SER A 194 -7.30 22.56 -5.50
N LYS A 195 -6.14 23.10 -5.11
CA LYS A 195 -5.90 24.55 -5.04
C LYS A 195 -5.21 25.09 -6.30
N ASP A 196 -4.94 24.22 -7.26
CA ASP A 196 -4.12 24.47 -8.44
C ASP A 196 -4.95 24.38 -9.72
N VAL A 197 -5.79 23.34 -9.84
CA VAL A 197 -6.61 23.08 -11.02
C VAL A 197 -8.08 23.16 -10.64
N LYS A 198 -8.84 24.03 -11.31
CA LYS A 198 -10.30 24.17 -11.17
C LYS A 198 -10.96 22.87 -11.65
N GLY A 199 -11.95 22.35 -10.91
CA GLY A 199 -12.64 21.10 -11.24
C GLY A 199 -11.87 19.81 -10.91
N LEU A 200 -10.65 19.90 -10.37
CA LEU A 200 -9.88 18.73 -9.92
C LEU A 200 -10.08 18.46 -8.43
N TYR A 201 -10.44 17.22 -8.13
CA TYR A 201 -10.57 16.70 -6.78
C TYR A 201 -9.68 15.48 -6.57
N LEU A 202 -9.29 15.26 -5.32
CA LEU A 202 -8.51 14.10 -4.88
C LEU A 202 -9.35 13.27 -3.92
N VAL A 203 -9.14 11.96 -3.93
CA VAL A 203 -9.76 11.03 -2.99
C VAL A 203 -8.76 9.91 -2.66
N GLY A 204 -8.98 9.18 -1.58
CA GLY A 204 -8.21 7.97 -1.28
C GLY A 204 -7.13 8.15 -0.20
N ALA A 205 -6.28 7.14 -0.07
CA ALA A 205 -5.41 6.95 1.11
C ALA A 205 -4.32 8.03 1.28
N GLY A 206 -3.92 8.70 0.19
CA GLY A 206 -3.02 9.85 0.22
C GLY A 206 -3.67 11.16 0.64
N THR A 207 -4.97 11.23 0.45
CA THR A 207 -5.78 12.43 0.63
C THR A 207 -6.35 12.45 2.05
N HIS A 208 -6.72 13.64 2.53
CA HIS A 208 -7.46 13.78 3.77
C HIS A 208 -8.73 12.88 3.75
N PRO A 209 -9.04 12.17 4.86
CA PRO A 209 -8.38 12.20 6.17
C PRO A 209 -7.15 11.27 6.32
N GLY A 210 -7.00 10.24 5.49
CA GLY A 210 -5.82 9.38 5.48
C GLY A 210 -6.08 7.96 4.96
N ALA A 211 -5.18 7.04 5.30
CA ALA A 211 -5.21 5.66 4.84
C ALA A 211 -6.13 4.75 5.68
N GLY A 212 -6.46 3.58 5.13
CA GLY A 212 -7.37 2.58 5.70
C GLY A 212 -8.78 2.69 5.13
N VAL A 213 -9.48 1.56 5.02
CA VAL A 213 -10.81 1.48 4.39
C VAL A 213 -11.80 2.51 4.96
N PRO A 214 -11.96 2.68 6.28
CA PRO A 214 -12.87 3.69 6.83
C PRO A 214 -12.48 5.12 6.42
N SER A 215 -11.19 5.46 6.51
CA SER A 215 -10.67 6.78 6.14
C SER A 215 -10.85 7.09 4.66
N VAL A 216 -10.67 6.09 3.78
CA VAL A 216 -10.86 6.23 2.33
C VAL A 216 -12.34 6.46 2.00
N ILE A 217 -13.26 5.77 2.67
CA ILE A 217 -14.70 6.01 2.51
C ILE A 217 -15.05 7.43 2.97
N MET A 218 -14.52 7.89 4.11
CA MET A 218 -14.69 9.27 4.55
C MET A 218 -14.08 10.27 3.57
N SER A 219 -12.94 9.94 2.95
CA SER A 219 -12.34 10.77 1.90
C SER A 219 -13.30 10.96 0.73
N ALA A 220 -14.00 9.90 0.31
CA ALA A 220 -14.98 9.99 -0.77
C ALA A 220 -16.18 10.88 -0.40
N ASP A 221 -16.70 10.76 0.83
CA ASP A 221 -17.78 11.62 1.33
C ASP A 221 -17.37 13.10 1.36
N ILE A 222 -16.19 13.41 1.92
CA ILE A 222 -15.65 14.78 1.97
C ILE A 222 -15.42 15.33 0.55
N THR A 223 -14.91 14.51 -0.37
CA THR A 223 -14.74 14.89 -1.78
C THR A 223 -16.08 15.22 -2.44
N SER A 224 -17.11 14.40 -2.21
CA SER A 224 -18.47 14.64 -2.71
C SER A 224 -19.02 15.97 -2.21
N GLN A 225 -18.88 16.26 -0.91
CA GLN A 225 -19.30 17.54 -0.33
C GLN A 225 -18.53 18.72 -0.93
N CYS A 226 -17.22 18.58 -1.16
CA CYS A 226 -16.44 19.63 -1.82
C CYS A 226 -16.94 19.93 -3.23
N ILE A 227 -17.36 18.92 -3.98
CA ILE A 227 -17.90 19.05 -5.33
C ILE A 227 -19.25 19.77 -5.28
N LEU A 228 -20.18 19.29 -4.45
CA LEU A 228 -21.52 19.89 -4.30
C LEU A 228 -21.43 21.36 -3.91
N GLU A 229 -20.58 21.71 -2.95
CA GLU A 229 -20.36 23.11 -2.56
C GLU A 229 -19.83 24.00 -3.69
N ASP A 230 -18.99 23.47 -4.58
CA ASP A 230 -18.44 24.27 -5.68
C ASP A 230 -19.46 24.44 -6.81
N ILE A 231 -20.30 23.42 -7.08
CA ILE A 231 -21.43 23.52 -8.00
C ILE A 231 -22.43 24.58 -7.50
N GLU A 232 -22.82 24.54 -6.22
CA GLU A 232 -23.76 25.50 -5.63
C GLU A 232 -23.24 26.94 -5.67
N LYS A 233 -21.92 27.13 -5.60
CA LYS A 233 -21.27 28.45 -5.63
C LYS A 233 -20.92 28.90 -7.04
N GLU A 234 -21.37 28.19 -8.08
CA GLU A 234 -21.02 28.43 -9.50
C GLU A 234 -19.49 28.53 -9.71
N LYS A 235 -18.73 27.81 -8.88
CA LYS A 235 -17.27 27.78 -8.94
C LYS A 235 -16.76 26.76 -9.93
N ILE A 236 -17.61 25.91 -10.48
CA ILE A 236 -17.37 25.00 -11.59
C ILE A 236 -18.64 24.92 -12.40
#